data_AF-A0A1C2AR12-F1
#
_entry.id   AF-A0A1C2AR12-F1
#
_cell.length_a   1.000
_cell.length_b   1.000
_cell.length_c   1.000
_cell.angle_alpha   90.00
_cell.angle_beta   90.00
_cell.angle_gamma   90.00
#
_symmetry.space_group_name_H-M   'P 1'
#
loop_
_entity.id
_entity.type
_entity.pdbx_description
1 polymer ?
#
loop_
_entity_poly.entity_id
_entity_poly.type
_entity_poly.pdbx_seq_one_letter_code
_entity_poly.pdbx_strand_id
1 'polypeptide(L)'
;MNKYSKIGLTALAGSLVAGSVSAATLSASGSAAIYFSGGDDNKITGNGWSMADSVTFSASGDVNDIGVTLSIELDGDAASAKTNSGATYSSTTSMNVVDSHSIKFDLGDAGTLTFAGHGGDSAMSAVDDVMPNAYEEPWDVVSGADAGIINGHSGDNM
;
A
#
# COMPACT_ATOMS: atom_id res chain seq x y z
N MET A 1 3.94 41.36 -35.00
CA MET A 1 5.02 40.56 -34.37
C MET A 1 4.40 39.75 -33.25
N ASN A 2 4.18 38.46 -33.47
CA ASN A 2 3.55 37.57 -32.49
C ASN A 2 4.59 37.14 -31.46
N LYS A 3 4.48 37.67 -30.24
CA LYS A 3 5.28 37.22 -29.09
C LYS A 3 4.47 36.17 -28.32
N TYR A 4 4.44 34.93 -28.82
CA TYR A 4 4.15 33.80 -27.96
C TYR A 4 5.43 33.54 -27.15
N SER A 5 5.53 34.19 -26.00
CA SER A 5 6.54 33.87 -25.00
C SER A 5 6.32 32.42 -24.60
N LYS A 6 7.19 31.53 -25.07
CA LYS A 6 7.35 30.17 -24.56
C LYS A 6 7.51 30.27 -23.04
N ILE A 7 6.45 30.02 -22.29
CA ILE A 7 6.56 29.60 -20.89
C ILE A 7 7.22 28.23 -21.00
N GLY A 8 8.54 28.22 -20.89
CA GLY A 8 9.34 27.02 -21.04
C GLY A 8 8.84 25.96 -20.07
N LEU A 9 8.75 24.72 -20.54
CA LEU A 9 8.39 23.53 -19.75
C LEU A 9 9.20 23.43 -18.43
N THR A 10 10.34 24.10 -18.34
CA THR A 10 11.19 24.26 -17.14
C THR A 10 10.56 25.12 -16.03
N ALA A 11 9.66 26.06 -16.34
CA ALA A 11 8.96 26.85 -15.32
C ALA A 11 7.92 25.99 -14.56
N LEU A 12 7.34 24.99 -15.23
CA LEU A 12 6.43 24.03 -14.60
C LEU A 12 7.19 23.01 -13.74
N ALA A 13 8.37 22.55 -14.21
CA ALA A 13 9.23 21.64 -13.45
C ALA A 13 9.90 22.28 -12.23
N GLY A 14 10.09 23.61 -12.22
CA GLY A 14 10.61 24.34 -11.06
C GLY A 14 9.57 24.71 -10.00
N SER A 15 8.26 24.55 -10.29
CA SER A 15 7.18 24.75 -9.33
C SER A 15 6.86 23.49 -8.52
N LEU A 16 7.41 22.32 -8.87
CA LEU A 16 7.56 21.22 -7.93
C LEU A 16 8.70 21.57 -6.99
N VAL A 17 8.47 22.64 -6.23
CA VAL A 17 9.26 23.07 -5.10
C VAL A 17 9.47 21.82 -4.26
N ALA A 18 10.73 21.41 -4.17
CA ALA A 18 11.25 20.58 -3.09
C ALA A 18 11.01 21.33 -1.78
N GLY A 19 9.75 21.39 -1.36
CA GLY A 19 9.34 21.84 -0.06
C GLY A 19 9.64 20.70 0.87
N SER A 20 10.76 20.77 1.58
CA SER A 20 10.91 19.99 2.79
C SER A 20 9.72 20.33 3.70
N VAL A 21 8.86 19.34 3.97
CA VAL A 21 7.73 19.47 4.90
C VAL A 21 8.27 19.93 6.25
N SER A 22 8.03 21.20 6.61
CA SER A 22 8.65 21.84 7.79
C SER A 22 7.78 21.76 9.05
N ALA A 23 6.64 21.07 9.01
CA ALA A 23 5.80 20.81 10.18
C ALA A 23 5.17 19.41 10.05
N ALA A 24 6.01 18.38 9.95
CA ALA A 24 5.52 17.01 9.88
C ALA A 24 5.06 16.55 11.28
N THR A 25 3.76 16.33 11.48
CA THR A 25 3.29 15.56 12.63
C THR A 25 3.68 14.12 12.43
N LEU A 26 4.46 13.58 13.37
CA LEU A 26 4.87 12.19 13.40
C LEU A 26 4.08 11.47 14.48
N SER A 27 3.44 10.36 14.13
CA SER A 27 2.78 9.45 15.07
C SER A 27 3.22 8.02 14.82
N ALA A 28 3.14 7.21 15.88
CA ALA A 28 3.30 5.78 15.82
C ALA A 28 2.12 5.14 16.56
N SER A 29 1.51 4.15 15.94
CA SER A 29 0.47 3.31 16.52
C SER A 29 0.84 1.86 16.31
N GLY A 30 0.41 0.96 17.19
CA GLY A 30 0.66 -0.45 16.99
C GLY A 30 -0.21 -1.33 17.86
N SER A 31 -0.16 -2.63 17.59
CA SER A 31 -0.87 -3.66 18.33
C SER A 31 0.01 -4.89 18.46
N ALA A 32 -0.24 -5.68 19.50
CA ALA A 32 0.40 -6.98 19.68
C ALA A 32 -0.61 -7.94 20.33
N ALA A 33 -0.63 -9.18 19.86
CA ALA A 33 -1.53 -10.22 20.30
C ALA A 33 -0.82 -11.57 20.38
N ILE A 34 -1.27 -12.42 21.30
CA ILE A 34 -0.82 -13.81 21.42
C ILE A 34 -2.05 -14.70 21.23
N TYR A 35 -1.91 -15.70 20.36
CA TYR A 35 -2.94 -16.68 20.10
C TYR A 35 -2.48 -18.06 20.54
N PHE A 36 -3.44 -18.87 20.98
CA PHE A 36 -3.24 -20.28 21.23
C PHE A 36 -4.27 -21.07 20.44
N SER A 37 -3.80 -21.88 19.51
CA SER A 37 -4.60 -22.93 18.90
C SER A 37 -4.48 -24.18 19.75
N GLY A 38 -5.54 -24.50 20.49
CA GLY A 38 -5.67 -25.80 21.14
C GLY A 38 -5.71 -26.86 20.04
N GLY A 39 -4.64 -27.63 19.90
CA GLY A 39 -4.59 -28.74 18.95
C GLY A 39 -5.67 -29.79 19.22
N ASP A 40 -5.81 -30.75 18.31
CA ASP A 40 -6.67 -31.92 18.54
C ASP A 40 -6.08 -32.78 19.67
N ASP A 41 -6.87 -33.04 20.72
CA ASP A 41 -6.51 -33.88 21.87
C ASP A 41 -6.04 -35.29 21.48
N ASN A 42 -6.37 -35.75 20.27
CA ASN A 42 -5.98 -37.06 19.72
C ASN A 42 -4.78 -36.99 18.78
N LYS A 43 -4.12 -35.84 18.62
CA LYS A 43 -2.91 -35.69 17.81
C LYS A 43 -1.80 -34.99 18.58
N ILE A 44 -0.56 -35.44 18.35
CA ILE A 44 0.61 -34.66 18.72
C ILE A 44 0.69 -33.48 17.76
N THR A 45 0.12 -32.34 18.15
CA THR A 45 0.36 -31.06 17.46
C THR A 45 1.59 -30.39 18.06
N GLY A 46 2.34 -29.66 17.24
CA GLY A 46 3.52 -28.91 17.69
C GLY A 46 3.17 -27.71 18.59
N ASN A 47 4.03 -26.69 18.60
CA ASN A 47 3.75 -25.45 19.31
C ASN A 47 2.44 -24.80 18.79
N GLY A 48 1.41 -24.73 19.65
CA GLY A 48 0.12 -24.10 19.33
C GLY A 48 0.09 -22.58 19.55
N TRP A 49 1.18 -22.00 20.07
CA TRP A 49 1.29 -20.56 20.31
C TRP A 49 1.79 -19.81 19.08
N SER A 50 1.08 -18.74 18.71
CA SER A 50 1.54 -17.73 17.74
C SER A 50 1.43 -16.34 18.33
N MET A 51 2.20 -15.40 17.78
CA MET A 51 2.14 -13.98 18.11
C MET A 51 1.88 -13.20 16.82
N ALA A 52 1.13 -12.11 16.93
CA ALA A 52 0.97 -11.12 15.87
C ALA A 52 1.32 -9.75 16.44
N ASP A 53 2.02 -8.92 15.68
CA ASP A 53 2.41 -7.59 16.07
C ASP A 53 2.53 -6.69 14.85
N SER A 54 2.08 -5.45 14.97
CA SER A 54 2.22 -4.46 13.89
C SER A 54 2.45 -3.08 14.49
N VAL A 55 3.33 -2.30 13.86
CA VAL A 55 3.57 -0.89 14.17
C VAL A 55 3.47 -0.06 12.90
N THR A 56 2.53 0.89 12.89
CA THR A 56 2.38 1.87 11.82
C THR A 56 2.95 3.22 12.25
N PHE A 57 3.87 3.75 11.45
CA PHE A 57 4.33 5.14 11.51
C PHE A 57 3.55 5.98 10.50
N SER A 58 3.11 7.16 10.92
CA SER A 58 2.50 8.15 10.03
C SER A 58 3.20 9.50 10.18
N ALA A 59 3.59 10.08 9.06
CA ALA A 59 4.19 11.42 8.99
C ALA A 59 3.34 12.28 8.05
N SER A 60 2.80 13.40 8.53
CA SER A 60 1.96 14.26 7.68
C SER A 60 2.28 15.74 7.83
N GLY A 61 2.13 16.50 6.74
CA GLY A 61 2.20 17.95 6.76
C GLY A 61 1.88 18.56 5.41
N ASP A 62 1.74 19.88 5.36
CA ASP A 62 1.28 20.58 4.16
C ASP A 62 2.45 21.14 3.32
N VAL A 63 2.32 21.03 2.00
CA VAL A 63 3.23 21.63 1.01
C VAL A 63 2.39 22.36 -0.03
N ASN A 64 2.43 23.70 -0.04
CA ASN A 64 1.64 24.52 -0.97
C ASN A 64 0.14 24.17 -0.96
N ASP A 65 -0.45 24.12 0.23
CA ASP A 65 -1.87 23.74 0.46
C ASP A 65 -2.23 22.30 0.02
N ILE A 66 -1.24 21.46 -0.30
CA ILE A 66 -1.41 20.03 -0.51
C ILE A 66 -1.01 19.31 0.77
N GLY A 67 -1.94 18.59 1.37
CA GLY A 67 -1.65 17.72 2.52
C GLY A 67 -0.88 16.50 2.06
N VAL A 68 0.31 16.25 2.62
CA VAL A 68 1.13 15.08 2.30
C VAL A 68 1.19 14.18 3.52
N THR A 69 0.85 12.90 3.35
CA THR A 69 0.93 11.89 4.41
C THR A 69 1.72 10.68 3.93
N LEU A 70 2.80 10.34 4.63
CA LEU A 70 3.53 9.09 4.51
C LEU A 70 3.04 8.11 5.58
N SER A 71 2.73 6.88 5.20
CA SER A 71 2.40 5.79 6.10
C SER A 71 3.32 4.59 5.84
N ILE A 72 3.86 4.01 6.91
CA ILE A 72 4.77 2.86 6.87
C ILE A 72 4.39 1.90 7.99
N GLU A 73 4.13 0.64 7.66
CA GLU A 73 3.87 -0.45 8.59
C GLU A 73 5.10 -1.37 8.75
N LEU A 74 5.35 -1.79 9.98
CA LEU A 74 6.31 -2.83 10.36
C LEU A 74 5.55 -3.96 11.07
N ASP A 75 5.31 -5.07 10.37
CA ASP A 75 4.78 -6.35 10.89
C ASP A 75 5.81 -7.47 10.60
N GLY A 76 6.42 -7.42 9.41
CA GLY A 76 7.46 -8.36 8.98
C GLY A 76 6.92 -9.73 8.56
N ASP A 77 5.61 -9.83 8.37
CA ASP A 77 4.91 -11.03 7.93
C ASP A 77 4.66 -11.04 6.40
N ALA A 78 4.84 -9.91 5.70
CA ALA A 78 4.73 -9.80 4.25
C ALA A 78 6.06 -9.39 3.58
N ALA A 79 6.38 -10.07 2.47
CA ALA A 79 7.56 -9.75 1.67
C ALA A 79 7.23 -8.62 0.70
N SER A 80 7.78 -7.40 0.84
CA SER A 80 7.68 -6.50 -0.32
C SER A 80 8.47 -7.06 -1.51
N ALA A 81 7.94 -6.95 -2.73
CA ALA A 81 8.56 -7.51 -3.94
C ALA A 81 9.92 -6.87 -4.30
N LYS A 82 10.29 -5.76 -3.65
CA LYS A 82 11.57 -5.06 -3.86
C LYS A 82 12.74 -5.83 -3.23
N THR A 83 13.27 -6.79 -3.98
CA THR A 83 14.58 -7.38 -3.68
C THR A 83 15.66 -6.31 -3.80
N ASN A 84 16.48 -6.14 -2.76
CA ASN A 84 17.60 -5.20 -2.82
C ASN A 84 18.67 -5.76 -3.79
N SER A 85 18.55 -5.43 -5.07
CA SER A 85 19.30 -6.02 -6.19
C SER A 85 20.82 -5.75 -6.17
N GLY A 86 21.36 -5.17 -5.10
CA GLY A 86 22.77 -4.77 -5.00
C GLY A 86 23.48 -5.23 -3.73
N ALA A 87 22.85 -6.06 -2.89
CA ALA A 87 23.46 -6.44 -1.64
C ALA A 87 23.22 -7.90 -1.27
N THR A 88 24.33 -8.63 -1.19
CA THR A 88 24.38 -10.01 -0.73
C THR A 88 24.15 -10.05 0.78
N TYR A 89 22.89 -10.18 1.19
CA TYR A 89 22.55 -10.54 2.56
C TYR A 89 21.95 -11.94 2.57
N SER A 90 22.54 -12.85 3.34
CA SER A 90 21.91 -14.12 3.71
C SER A 90 21.06 -13.89 4.95
N SER A 91 19.88 -13.28 4.78
CA SER A 91 18.82 -13.36 5.78
C SER A 91 18.05 -14.66 5.53
N THR A 92 17.77 -15.44 6.57
CA THR A 92 16.94 -16.65 6.48
C THR A 92 15.52 -16.35 5.96
N THR A 93 15.10 -15.08 5.91
CA THR A 93 13.77 -14.66 5.44
C THR A 93 13.76 -13.78 4.19
N SER A 94 14.88 -13.25 3.66
CA SER A 94 14.90 -12.50 2.39
C SER A 94 13.86 -11.37 2.22
N MET A 95 13.22 -10.90 3.29
CA MET A 95 12.02 -10.06 3.26
C MET A 95 12.36 -8.63 3.67
N ASN A 96 11.88 -7.68 2.88
CA ASN A 96 11.82 -6.28 3.25
C ASN A 96 10.98 -6.14 4.55
N VAL A 97 11.36 -5.23 5.45
CA VAL A 97 10.78 -5.12 6.82
C VAL A 97 9.51 -4.26 6.85
N VAL A 98 9.12 -3.72 5.69
CA VAL A 98 7.96 -2.83 5.55
C VAL A 98 6.89 -3.52 4.73
N ASP A 99 5.78 -3.86 5.37
CA ASP A 99 4.64 -4.50 4.73
C ASP A 99 3.86 -3.40 3.99
N SER A 100 2.81 -2.84 4.59
CA SER A 100 2.04 -1.76 3.96
C SER A 100 2.79 -0.43 4.00
N HIS A 101 2.94 0.24 2.86
CA HIS A 101 3.45 1.61 2.84
C HIS A 101 2.90 2.42 1.67
N SER A 102 2.60 3.69 1.93
CA SER A 102 2.03 4.59 0.94
C SER A 102 2.39 6.05 1.19
N ILE A 103 2.29 6.85 0.13
CA ILE A 103 2.26 8.30 0.22
C ILE A 103 0.94 8.81 -0.35
N LYS A 104 0.25 9.64 0.42
CA LYS A 104 -1.03 10.24 0.07
C LYS A 104 -0.87 11.75 -0.09
N PHE A 105 -1.44 12.28 -1.15
CA PHE A 105 -1.61 13.70 -1.42
C PHE A 105 -3.10 14.04 -1.30
N ASP A 106 -3.43 14.95 -0.39
CA ASP A 106 -4.74 15.57 -0.28
C ASP A 106 -4.72 16.88 -1.06
N LEU A 107 -5.48 16.93 -2.16
CA LEU A 107 -5.56 18.05 -3.08
C LEU A 107 -6.79 18.93 -2.80
N GLY A 108 -7.42 18.77 -1.62
CA GLY A 108 -8.65 19.48 -1.24
C GLY A 108 -9.83 19.06 -2.09
N ASP A 109 -10.50 20.02 -2.74
CA ASP A 109 -11.68 19.77 -3.58
C ASP A 109 -11.39 18.87 -4.79
N ALA A 110 -10.13 18.75 -5.22
CA ALA A 110 -9.72 17.86 -6.30
C ALA A 110 -9.61 16.38 -5.87
N GLY A 111 -9.77 16.10 -4.58
CA GLY A 111 -9.73 14.76 -4.01
C GLY A 111 -8.32 14.33 -3.56
N THR A 112 -8.12 13.02 -3.43
CA THR A 112 -6.88 12.45 -2.90
C THR A 112 -6.20 11.54 -3.91
N LEU A 113 -4.88 11.69 -4.05
CA LEU A 113 -4.03 10.77 -4.80
C LEU A 113 -3.18 9.97 -3.80
N THR A 114 -3.34 8.65 -3.80
CA THR A 114 -2.48 7.74 -3.02
C THR A 114 -1.59 6.96 -3.97
N PHE A 115 -0.31 6.90 -3.66
CA PHE A 115 0.63 5.97 -4.26
C PHE A 115 1.01 4.93 -3.20
N ALA A 116 0.64 3.67 -3.45
CA ALA A 116 0.93 2.55 -2.60
C ALA A 116 2.21 1.87 -3.09
N GLY A 117 3.27 1.94 -2.29
CA GLY A 117 4.49 1.19 -2.57
C GLY A 117 4.32 -0.31 -2.36
N HIS A 118 3.43 -0.70 -1.45
CA HIS A 118 3.00 -2.08 -1.21
C HIS A 118 1.59 -2.11 -0.57
N GLY A 119 0.83 -3.17 -0.83
CA GLY A 119 -0.52 -3.35 -0.28
C GLY A 119 -1.55 -2.37 -0.85
N GLY A 120 -1.35 -1.93 -2.09
CA GLY A 120 -2.26 -1.02 -2.78
C GLY A 120 -3.41 -1.74 -3.47
N ASP A 121 -4.54 -1.04 -3.59
CA ASP A 121 -5.69 -1.44 -4.39
C ASP A 121 -6.01 -0.38 -5.41
N SER A 122 -6.29 -0.80 -6.65
CA SER A 122 -6.77 0.11 -7.68
C SER A 122 -8.20 0.58 -7.37
N ALA A 123 -8.56 1.74 -7.90
CA ALA A 123 -9.95 2.21 -7.82
C ALA A 123 -10.95 1.21 -8.42
N MET A 124 -10.52 0.40 -9.40
CA MET A 124 -11.34 -0.65 -9.99
C MET A 124 -11.49 -1.86 -9.07
N SER A 125 -10.47 -2.18 -8.23
CA SER A 125 -10.53 -3.20 -7.17
C SER A 125 -11.59 -2.87 -6.11
N ALA A 126 -11.68 -1.61 -5.71
CA ALA A 126 -12.69 -1.17 -4.74
C ALA A 126 -14.14 -1.30 -5.24
N VAL A 127 -14.35 -1.44 -6.55
CA VAL A 127 -15.66 -1.61 -7.18
C VAL A 127 -15.75 -2.89 -8.00
N ASP A 128 -14.81 -3.80 -7.79
CA ASP A 128 -14.85 -5.15 -8.32
C ASP A 128 -15.80 -5.99 -7.45
N ASP A 129 -16.51 -6.95 -8.03
CA ASP A 129 -17.42 -7.85 -7.31
C ASP A 129 -18.48 -7.16 -6.39
N VAL A 130 -19.00 -5.98 -6.78
CA VAL A 130 -20.11 -5.32 -6.04
C VAL A 130 -21.49 -5.75 -6.53
N MET A 131 -21.55 -6.72 -7.46
CA MET A 131 -22.81 -7.28 -7.90
C MET A 131 -23.38 -8.22 -6.81
N PRO A 132 -24.71 -8.33 -6.66
CA PRO A 132 -25.29 -9.29 -5.74
C PRO A 132 -24.83 -10.72 -6.08
N ASN A 133 -23.97 -11.31 -5.25
CA ASN A 133 -23.55 -12.69 -5.39
C ASN A 133 -24.50 -13.63 -4.63
N ALA A 134 -24.76 -14.80 -5.20
CA ALA A 134 -25.53 -15.87 -4.56
C ALA A 134 -24.54 -16.99 -4.21
N TYR A 135 -23.67 -16.73 -3.24
CA TYR A 135 -22.52 -17.56 -2.82
C TYR A 135 -21.31 -17.57 -3.75
N GLU A 136 -21.49 -17.27 -5.03
CA GLU A 136 -20.41 -17.12 -6.03
C GLU A 136 -20.83 -16.03 -7.03
N GLU A 137 -19.86 -15.42 -7.73
CA GLU A 137 -20.15 -14.49 -8.82
C GLU A 137 -20.90 -15.20 -9.98
N PRO A 138 -21.93 -14.58 -10.59
CA PRO A 138 -22.75 -15.25 -11.59
C PRO A 138 -21.98 -15.64 -12.86
N TRP A 139 -20.79 -15.07 -13.08
CA TRP A 139 -19.91 -15.40 -14.19
C TRP A 139 -18.82 -16.44 -13.84
N ASP A 140 -18.49 -16.66 -12.56
CA ASP A 140 -17.38 -17.53 -12.13
C ASP A 140 -17.59 -19.02 -12.50
N VAL A 141 -18.84 -19.48 -12.48
CA VAL A 141 -19.20 -20.85 -12.89
C VAL A 141 -19.10 -21.11 -14.41
N VAL A 142 -18.80 -20.09 -15.22
CA VAL A 142 -18.64 -20.24 -16.66
C VAL A 142 -17.18 -20.54 -17.01
N SER A 143 -16.92 -21.73 -17.54
CA SER A 143 -15.57 -22.16 -17.93
C SER A 143 -14.89 -21.14 -18.85
N GLY A 144 -13.76 -20.61 -18.39
CA GLY A 144 -12.97 -19.61 -19.12
C GLY A 144 -13.42 -18.17 -18.92
N ALA A 145 -14.40 -17.90 -18.06
CA ALA A 145 -14.79 -16.53 -17.70
C ALA A 145 -13.63 -15.75 -17.06
N ASP A 146 -12.77 -16.43 -16.30
CA ASP A 146 -11.56 -15.85 -15.67
C ASP A 146 -10.53 -15.30 -16.66
N ALA A 147 -10.56 -15.80 -17.90
CA ALA A 147 -9.60 -15.43 -18.93
C ALA A 147 -10.02 -14.14 -19.65
N GLY A 148 -9.75 -12.98 -19.03
CA GLY A 148 -9.90 -11.67 -19.68
C GLY A 148 -10.94 -10.74 -19.06
N ILE A 149 -11.25 -10.93 -17.78
CA ILE A 149 -12.12 -10.03 -17.02
C ILE A 149 -11.44 -8.68 -16.87
N ILE A 150 -12.20 -7.62 -17.07
CA ILE A 150 -11.80 -6.28 -16.64
C ILE A 150 -12.03 -6.23 -15.13
N ASN A 151 -11.02 -6.63 -14.35
CA ASN A 151 -11.08 -6.76 -12.90
C ASN A 151 -10.12 -5.81 -12.19
N GLY A 152 -10.42 -5.49 -10.94
CA GLY A 152 -9.53 -4.71 -10.13
C GLY A 152 -8.21 -5.41 -9.87
N HIS A 153 -7.14 -4.63 -9.82
CA HIS A 153 -5.84 -5.14 -9.41
C HIS A 153 -5.48 -4.57 -8.04
N SER A 154 -4.84 -5.43 -7.25
CA SER A 154 -4.07 -5.08 -6.05
C SER A 154 -2.59 -5.36 -6.32
N GLY A 155 -1.70 -4.69 -5.60
CA GLY A 155 -0.27 -4.92 -5.75
C GLY A 155 0.64 -3.79 -5.29
N ASP A 156 1.87 -3.86 -5.79
CA ASP A 156 2.99 -3.01 -5.39
C ASP A 156 3.24 -1.90 -6.42
N ASN A 157 3.60 -0.72 -5.92
CA ASN A 157 3.97 0.46 -6.72
C ASN A 157 2.85 0.95 -7.65
N MET A 158 1.66 1.17 -7.10
CA MET A 158 0.47 1.62 -7.83
C MET A 158 -0.16 2.88 -7.26
#